data_AF-X1C0Y5-F1
#
_entry.id   AF-X1C0Y5-F1
#
_cell.length_a   1.000
_cell.length_b   1.000
_cell.length_c   1.000
_cell.angle_alpha   90.00
_cell.angle_beta   90.00
_cell.angle_gamma   90.00
#
_symmetry.space_group_name_H-M   'P 1'
#
loop_
_entity.id
_entity.type
_entity.pdbx_description
1 polymer ?
#
loop_
_entity_poly.entity_id
_entity_poly.type
_entity_poly.pdbx_seq_one_letter_code
_entity_poly.pdbx_strand_id
1 'polypeptide(L)'
;IADMALPEENILRLSKNAKIMIFDHHLGSEIKEIFHYNPIIKGENPIKYPSASWIVNDFLGNDVNLFSLLGIVGDHEQKIKNNELFSKIIFDFCKENNLEFDDLLKAVYLLDSNYKLGDKKAVEMAPHLLFSYESVDEIIGNNQWSSNLIKLDREIKKHIEKTDDEIKGTIMKKIDTPYNIISTITRRIAWEYGKNTLVINTGFFDNMDQVYVRGIKNLEPMIKRGKNLGFKCGGKKEVLGAILPKDKTDSFVEEILVFLSYDDKNGR
;
A
#
# COMPACT_ATOMS: atom_id res chain seq x y z
N ILE A 1 -16.43 -5.52 6.66
CA ILE A 1 -15.48 -5.00 5.66
C ILE A 1 -14.36 -4.33 6.43
N ALA A 2 -13.11 -4.68 6.15
CA ALA A 2 -11.96 -4.11 6.82
C ALA A 2 -10.97 -3.59 5.78
N ASP A 3 -10.49 -2.35 5.95
CA ASP A 3 -9.35 -1.80 5.21
C ASP A 3 -9.48 -1.72 3.67
N MET A 4 -10.71 -1.56 3.16
CA MET A 4 -10.93 -1.58 1.70
C MET A 4 -11.24 -0.21 1.08
N ALA A 5 -11.59 0.80 1.88
CA ALA A 5 -11.98 2.14 1.40
C ALA A 5 -12.90 2.13 0.15
N LEU A 6 -13.90 1.24 0.14
CA LEU A 6 -14.76 1.04 -1.03
C LEU A 6 -15.63 2.27 -1.29
N PRO A 7 -15.95 2.58 -2.57
CA PRO A 7 -16.88 3.65 -2.90
C PRO A 7 -18.22 3.51 -2.17
N GLU A 8 -18.74 4.62 -1.66
CA GLU A 8 -19.99 4.67 -0.90
C GLU A 8 -21.16 4.00 -1.62
N GLU A 9 -21.33 4.27 -2.92
CA GLU A 9 -22.38 3.64 -3.75
C GLU A 9 -22.33 2.11 -3.71
N ASN A 10 -21.13 1.52 -3.73
CA ASN A 10 -20.97 0.07 -3.66
C ASN A 10 -21.40 -0.48 -2.30
N ILE A 11 -21.05 0.22 -1.22
CA ILE A 11 -21.47 -0.13 0.14
C ILE A 11 -22.98 -0.04 0.28
N LEU A 12 -23.58 1.05 -0.17
CA LEU A 12 -25.03 1.26 -0.11
C LEU A 12 -25.81 0.27 -0.98
N ARG A 13 -25.21 -0.21 -2.07
CA ARG A 13 -25.81 -1.30 -2.87
C ARG A 13 -25.79 -2.63 -2.10
N LEU A 14 -24.70 -2.94 -1.42
CA LEU A 14 -24.59 -4.15 -0.60
C LEU A 14 -25.54 -4.10 0.61
N SER A 15 -25.73 -2.91 1.21
CA SER A 15 -26.54 -2.76 2.43
C SER A 15 -28.03 -3.04 2.21
N LYS A 16 -28.50 -3.01 0.96
CA LYS A 16 -29.86 -3.43 0.57
C LYS A 16 -30.15 -4.89 0.90
N ASN A 17 -29.12 -5.75 0.96
CA ASN A 17 -29.27 -7.20 1.11
C ASN A 17 -28.56 -7.75 2.35
N ALA A 18 -27.76 -6.95 3.07
CA ALA A 18 -27.00 -7.40 4.22
C ALA A 18 -26.77 -6.27 5.23
N LYS A 19 -26.65 -6.61 6.51
CA LYS A 19 -26.11 -5.70 7.52
C LYS A 19 -24.61 -5.55 7.29
N ILE A 20 -24.14 -4.32 7.22
CA ILE A 20 -22.74 -4.01 6.93
C ILE A 20 -22.10 -3.32 8.13
N MET A 21 -20.92 -3.83 8.50
CA MET A 21 -19.99 -3.18 9.41
C MET A 21 -18.68 -2.91 8.67
N ILE A 22 -18.16 -1.71 8.80
CA ILE A 22 -16.88 -1.26 8.25
C ILE A 22 -15.94 -0.89 9.39
N PHE A 23 -14.71 -1.40 9.32
CA PHE A 23 -13.58 -0.98 10.12
C PHE A 23 -12.49 -0.46 9.17
N ASP A 24 -12.11 0.80 9.31
CA ASP A 24 -11.19 1.44 8.37
C ASP A 24 -10.37 2.54 9.05
N HIS A 25 -9.23 2.88 8.46
CA HIS A 25 -8.34 3.97 8.87
C HIS A 25 -8.02 4.95 7.72
N HIS A 26 -8.55 4.70 6.52
CA HIS A 26 -8.39 5.60 5.38
C HIS A 26 -9.11 6.93 5.59
N LEU A 27 -8.56 8.01 5.05
CA LEU A 27 -9.24 9.31 5.00
C LEU A 27 -10.44 9.23 4.05
N GLY A 28 -11.55 9.86 4.42
CA GLY A 28 -12.76 9.87 3.62
C GLY A 28 -13.95 10.46 4.35
N SER A 29 -15.14 10.25 3.78
CA SER A 29 -16.41 10.62 4.40
C SER A 29 -17.02 9.41 5.10
N GLU A 30 -17.68 9.65 6.24
CA GLU A 30 -18.47 8.63 6.91
C GLU A 30 -19.69 8.25 6.07
N ILE A 31 -19.99 6.96 6.01
CA ILE A 31 -21.22 6.43 5.39
C ILE A 31 -22.22 6.25 6.51
N LYS A 32 -23.15 7.20 6.64
CA LYS A 32 -24.00 7.33 7.83
C LYS A 32 -25.09 6.25 7.94
N GLU A 33 -25.43 5.63 6.83
CA GLU A 33 -26.50 4.64 6.69
C GLU A 33 -26.12 3.25 7.22
N ILE A 34 -24.83 3.03 7.51
CA ILE A 34 -24.27 1.74 7.93
C ILE A 34 -23.36 1.91 9.14
N PHE A 35 -23.02 0.80 9.80
CA PHE A 35 -22.04 0.85 10.88
C PHE A 35 -20.65 1.09 10.28
N HIS A 36 -20.17 2.33 10.37
CA HIS A 36 -18.85 2.74 9.89
C HIS A 36 -17.99 3.18 11.09
N TYR A 37 -17.07 2.30 11.51
CA TYR A 37 -16.11 2.60 12.56
C TYR A 37 -14.74 2.93 11.96
N ASN A 38 -14.48 4.23 11.89
CA ASN A 38 -13.19 4.78 11.51
C ASN A 38 -12.95 6.01 12.42
N PRO A 39 -12.08 5.90 13.43
CA PRO A 39 -11.83 7.00 14.36
C PRO A 39 -11.28 8.25 13.68
N ILE A 40 -10.48 8.09 12.62
CA ILE A 40 -9.79 9.19 11.94
C ILE A 40 -10.78 10.14 11.26
N ILE A 41 -11.78 9.60 10.56
CA ILE A 41 -12.82 10.45 9.93
C ILE A 41 -13.73 11.13 10.96
N LYS A 42 -13.71 10.67 12.22
CA LYS A 42 -14.41 11.27 13.36
C LYS A 42 -13.57 12.33 14.10
N GLY A 43 -12.38 12.65 13.59
CA GLY A 43 -11.51 13.69 14.12
C GLY A 43 -10.47 13.21 15.12
N GLU A 44 -10.35 11.90 15.34
CA GLU A 44 -9.28 11.36 16.17
C GLU A 44 -7.90 11.49 15.52
N ASN A 45 -6.87 11.46 16.35
CA ASN A 45 -5.49 11.57 15.89
C ASN A 45 -5.06 10.31 15.10
N PRO A 46 -4.67 10.41 13.81
CA PRO A 46 -4.21 9.28 13.02
C PRO A 46 -3.01 8.53 13.61
N ILE A 47 -2.18 9.21 14.41
CA ILE A 47 -1.02 8.61 15.10
C ILE A 47 -1.47 7.50 16.06
N LYS A 48 -2.69 7.59 16.61
CA LYS A 48 -3.26 6.60 17.55
C LYS A 48 -3.96 5.43 16.87
N TYR A 49 -4.24 5.54 15.57
CA TYR A 49 -4.99 4.54 14.79
C TYR A 49 -4.22 4.17 13.52
N PRO A 50 -3.04 3.54 13.67
CA PRO A 50 -2.10 3.35 12.57
C PRO A 50 -2.58 2.35 11.51
N SER A 51 -3.42 1.37 11.87
CA SER A 51 -3.91 0.32 10.97
C SER A 51 -5.34 -0.10 11.28
N ALA A 52 -6.02 -0.72 10.30
CA ALA A 52 -7.35 -1.30 10.50
C ALA A 52 -7.35 -2.49 11.47
N SER A 53 -6.28 -3.32 11.49
CA SER A 53 -6.17 -4.43 12.45
C SER A 53 -6.13 -3.94 13.89
N TRP A 54 -5.44 -2.83 14.15
CA TRP A 54 -5.39 -2.19 15.45
C TRP A 54 -6.75 -1.64 15.86
N ILE A 55 -7.45 -0.97 14.94
CA ILE A 55 -8.81 -0.45 15.17
C ILE A 55 -9.78 -1.57 15.57
N VAL A 56 -9.72 -2.71 14.88
CA VAL A 56 -10.56 -3.87 15.22
C VAL A 56 -10.18 -4.42 16.61
N ASN A 57 -8.88 -4.50 16.91
CA ASN A 57 -8.40 -4.98 18.20
C ASN A 57 -8.89 -4.12 19.37
N ASP A 58 -8.73 -2.81 19.23
CA ASP A 58 -9.19 -1.79 20.19
C ASP A 58 -10.71 -1.82 20.36
N PHE A 59 -11.46 -1.86 19.26
CA PHE A 59 -12.92 -1.93 19.29
C PHE A 59 -13.46 -3.17 20.02
N LEU A 60 -12.79 -4.30 19.89
CA LEU A 60 -13.16 -5.55 20.56
C LEU A 60 -12.69 -5.60 22.03
N GLY A 61 -11.88 -4.63 22.48
CA GLY A 61 -11.32 -4.61 23.82
C GLY A 61 -10.29 -5.73 24.07
N ASN A 62 -9.61 -6.19 23.03
CA ASN A 62 -8.59 -7.22 23.12
C ASN A 62 -7.26 -6.63 23.63
N ASP A 63 -6.49 -7.46 24.33
CA ASP A 63 -5.09 -7.15 24.62
C ASP A 63 -4.27 -7.02 23.33
N VAL A 64 -3.10 -6.38 23.44
CA VAL A 64 -2.13 -6.30 22.35
C VAL A 64 -1.72 -7.70 21.94
N ASN A 65 -1.86 -8.01 20.66
CA ASN A 65 -1.49 -9.32 20.11
C ASN A 65 -0.78 -9.19 18.77
N LEU A 66 -0.18 -10.31 18.35
CA LEU A 66 0.59 -10.43 17.12
C LEU A 66 -0.15 -9.85 15.90
N PHE A 67 -1.41 -10.20 15.69
CA PHE A 67 -2.16 -9.82 14.49
C PHE A 67 -2.43 -8.32 14.42
N SER A 68 -2.74 -7.72 15.57
CA SER A 68 -2.87 -6.27 15.66
C SER A 68 -1.56 -5.58 15.27
N LEU A 69 -0.43 -6.04 15.81
CA LEU A 69 0.90 -5.47 15.56
C LEU A 69 1.40 -5.70 14.13
N LEU A 70 1.15 -6.87 13.54
CA LEU A 70 1.53 -7.14 12.15
C LEU A 70 0.86 -6.18 11.18
N GLY A 71 -0.41 -5.81 11.38
CA GLY A 71 -1.04 -4.81 10.53
C GLY A 71 -0.48 -3.40 10.73
N ILE A 72 -0.07 -3.04 11.96
CA ILE A 72 0.62 -1.76 12.22
C ILE A 72 1.97 -1.71 11.48
N VAL A 73 2.77 -2.77 11.63
CA VAL A 73 4.07 -2.90 10.94
C VAL A 73 3.86 -2.98 9.43
N GLY A 74 2.78 -3.61 8.95
CA GLY A 74 2.39 -3.66 7.55
C GLY A 74 2.18 -2.29 6.92
N ASP A 75 1.36 -1.45 7.54
CA ASP A 75 0.97 -0.16 6.96
C ASP A 75 2.10 0.87 6.98
N HIS A 76 3.01 0.78 7.95
CA HIS A 76 4.03 1.80 8.20
C HIS A 76 5.47 1.32 7.96
N GLU A 77 5.69 0.01 7.82
CA GLU A 77 7.01 -0.61 7.71
C GLU A 77 7.98 -0.02 8.77
N GLN A 78 9.21 0.32 8.39
CA GLN A 78 10.21 0.93 9.26
C GLN A 78 9.78 2.28 9.87
N LYS A 79 8.84 3.01 9.23
CA LYS A 79 8.44 4.35 9.71
C LYS A 79 7.69 4.31 11.03
N ILE A 80 7.10 3.16 11.40
CA ILE A 80 6.40 3.04 12.68
C ILE A 80 7.32 3.30 13.88
N LYS A 81 8.63 3.09 13.72
CA LYS A 81 9.63 3.39 14.75
C LYS A 81 9.62 4.86 15.18
N ASN A 82 9.13 5.76 14.32
CA ASN A 82 9.00 7.19 14.62
C ASN A 82 7.70 7.54 15.39
N ASN A 83 6.76 6.60 15.52
CA ASN A 83 5.55 6.78 16.31
C ASN A 83 5.85 6.37 17.75
N GLU A 84 6.04 7.34 18.65
CA GLU A 84 6.46 7.10 20.04
C GLU A 84 5.56 6.13 20.81
N LEU A 85 4.25 6.14 20.55
CA LEU A 85 3.30 5.25 21.21
C LEU A 85 3.49 3.80 20.74
N PHE A 86 3.44 3.59 19.43
CA PHE A 86 3.46 2.23 18.88
C PHE A 86 4.86 1.63 18.81
N SER A 87 5.91 2.44 18.68
CA SER A 87 7.27 1.95 18.75
C SER A 87 7.51 1.26 20.10
N LYS A 88 7.09 1.90 21.21
CA LYS A 88 7.17 1.29 22.53
C LYS A 88 6.38 -0.01 22.63
N ILE A 89 5.11 -0.02 22.23
CA ILE A 89 4.25 -1.21 22.27
C ILE A 89 4.88 -2.37 21.49
N ILE A 90 5.40 -2.09 20.29
CA ILE A 90 6.03 -3.09 19.43
C ILE A 90 7.32 -3.62 20.08
N PHE A 91 8.18 -2.74 20.61
CA PHE A 91 9.44 -3.18 21.24
C PHE A 91 9.21 -3.96 22.54
N ASP A 92 8.20 -3.59 23.34
CA ASP A 92 7.82 -4.34 24.54
C ASP A 92 7.33 -5.75 24.14
N PHE A 93 6.46 -5.87 23.13
CA PHE A 93 6.03 -7.16 22.59
C PHE A 93 7.19 -7.99 22.05
N CYS A 94 8.09 -7.38 21.28
CA CYS A 94 9.29 -8.05 20.77
C CYS A 94 10.15 -8.60 21.92
N LYS A 95 10.38 -7.81 22.97
CA LYS A 95 11.16 -8.23 24.14
C LYS A 95 10.51 -9.39 24.88
N GLU A 96 9.20 -9.35 25.08
CA GLU A 96 8.44 -10.41 25.76
C GLU A 96 8.47 -11.74 24.99
N ASN A 97 8.62 -11.68 23.67
CA ASN A 97 8.60 -12.85 22.78
C ASN A 97 9.99 -13.22 22.24
N ASN A 98 11.08 -12.60 22.73
CA ASN A 98 12.45 -12.82 22.24
C ASN A 98 12.59 -12.64 20.72
N LEU A 99 12.00 -11.56 20.20
CA LEU A 99 12.02 -11.16 18.80
C LEU A 99 12.75 -9.83 18.62
N GLU A 100 13.22 -9.59 17.41
CA GLU A 100 13.59 -8.26 16.95
C GLU A 100 12.45 -7.64 16.11
N PHE A 101 12.49 -6.32 15.94
CA PHE A 101 11.53 -5.64 15.06
C PHE A 101 11.59 -6.18 13.63
N ASP A 102 12.80 -6.52 13.17
CA ASP A 102 13.01 -7.00 11.80
C ASP A 102 12.38 -8.39 11.57
N ASP A 103 12.13 -9.18 12.62
CA ASP A 103 11.35 -10.43 12.53
C ASP A 103 9.88 -10.16 12.19
N LEU A 104 9.26 -9.17 12.86
CA LEU A 104 7.90 -8.73 12.54
C LEU A 104 7.81 -8.17 11.12
N LEU A 105 8.80 -7.35 10.72
CA LEU A 105 8.85 -6.81 9.37
C LEU A 105 9.01 -7.92 8.32
N LYS A 106 9.83 -8.93 8.60
CA LYS A 106 9.98 -10.11 7.73
C LYS A 106 8.67 -10.89 7.64
N ALA A 107 7.98 -11.10 8.75
CA ALA A 107 6.67 -11.75 8.78
C ALA A 107 5.65 -11.03 7.90
N VAL A 108 5.60 -9.69 7.97
CA VAL A 108 4.79 -8.85 7.08
C VAL A 108 5.15 -9.07 5.61
N TYR A 109 6.44 -9.03 5.25
CA TYR A 109 6.86 -9.22 3.86
C TYR A 109 6.53 -10.61 3.31
N LEU A 110 6.59 -11.65 4.15
CA LEU A 110 6.16 -12.99 3.80
C LEU A 110 4.65 -13.04 3.50
N LEU A 111 3.82 -12.46 4.36
CA LEU A 111 2.37 -12.39 4.15
C LEU A 111 2.01 -11.61 2.87
N ASP A 112 2.60 -10.44 2.69
CA ASP A 112 2.41 -9.56 1.54
C ASP A 112 2.82 -10.19 0.21
N SER A 113 3.83 -11.06 0.24
CA SER A 113 4.38 -11.67 -0.98
C SER A 113 3.32 -12.39 -1.80
N ASN A 114 2.33 -12.99 -1.13
CA ASN A 114 1.22 -13.70 -1.76
C ASN A 114 0.39 -12.75 -2.64
N TYR A 115 -0.01 -11.61 -2.08
CA TYR A 115 -0.75 -10.58 -2.81
C TYR A 115 0.08 -9.98 -3.94
N LYS A 116 1.36 -9.69 -3.68
CA LYS A 116 2.24 -9.06 -4.67
C LYS A 116 2.54 -9.98 -5.86
N LEU A 117 2.57 -11.30 -5.67
CA LEU A 117 2.66 -12.27 -6.77
C LEU A 117 1.33 -12.55 -7.47
N GLY A 118 0.20 -12.12 -6.90
CA GLY A 118 -1.13 -12.48 -7.40
C GLY A 118 -1.57 -13.91 -7.02
N ASP A 119 -0.96 -14.53 -6.00
CA ASP A 119 -1.36 -15.83 -5.48
C ASP A 119 -2.64 -15.70 -4.65
N LYS A 120 -3.78 -15.60 -5.34
CA LYS A 120 -5.10 -15.42 -4.73
C LYS A 120 -5.43 -16.50 -3.70
N LYS A 121 -5.07 -17.76 -3.97
CA LYS A 121 -5.34 -18.86 -3.03
C LYS A 121 -4.56 -18.69 -1.74
N ALA A 122 -3.27 -18.34 -1.83
CA ALA A 122 -2.48 -18.09 -0.63
C ALA A 122 -3.00 -16.88 0.17
N VAL A 123 -3.47 -15.82 -0.51
CA VAL A 123 -4.11 -14.66 0.15
C VAL A 123 -5.38 -15.09 0.90
N GLU A 124 -6.26 -15.87 0.26
CA GLU A 124 -7.50 -16.36 0.88
C GLU A 124 -7.23 -17.32 2.04
N MET A 125 -6.14 -18.09 1.98
CA MET A 125 -5.77 -19.03 3.05
C MET A 125 -5.00 -18.40 4.21
N ALA A 126 -4.39 -17.23 4.03
CA ALA A 126 -3.55 -16.60 5.05
C ALA A 126 -4.27 -16.40 6.40
N PRO A 127 -5.53 -15.89 6.46
CA PRO A 127 -6.24 -15.74 7.74
C PRO A 127 -6.47 -17.07 8.46
N HIS A 128 -6.70 -18.17 7.73
CA HIS A 128 -6.91 -19.49 8.34
C HIS A 128 -5.62 -20.06 8.92
N LEU A 129 -4.49 -19.85 8.25
CA LEU A 129 -3.18 -20.24 8.78
C LEU A 129 -2.80 -19.40 10.00
N LEU A 130 -2.98 -18.07 9.91
CA LEU A 130 -2.72 -17.16 11.03
C LEU A 130 -3.57 -17.51 12.26
N PHE A 131 -4.82 -17.95 12.06
CA PHE A 131 -5.66 -18.41 13.17
C PHE A 131 -5.11 -19.66 13.87
N SER A 132 -4.32 -20.48 13.17
CA SER A 132 -3.66 -21.66 13.75
C SER A 132 -2.25 -21.40 14.29
N TYR A 133 -1.68 -20.22 14.05
CA TYR A 133 -0.33 -19.89 14.48
C TYR A 133 -0.35 -19.18 15.83
N GLU A 134 0.60 -19.55 16.69
CA GLU A 134 0.79 -18.98 18.02
C GLU A 134 1.96 -18.00 18.05
N SER A 135 2.86 -18.06 17.05
CA SER A 135 4.13 -17.33 17.06
C SER A 135 4.51 -16.71 15.71
N VAL A 136 5.43 -15.75 15.76
CA VAL A 136 6.06 -15.15 14.56
C VAL A 136 6.92 -16.16 13.82
N ASP A 137 7.54 -17.10 14.53
CA ASP A 137 8.41 -18.13 13.95
C ASP A 137 7.66 -19.05 12.98
N GLU A 138 6.38 -19.31 13.21
CA GLU A 138 5.55 -20.09 12.30
C GLU A 138 5.28 -19.35 10.98
N ILE A 139 5.13 -18.02 11.04
CA ILE A 139 5.02 -17.18 9.85
C ILE A 139 6.35 -17.19 9.08
N ILE A 140 7.46 -17.00 9.81
CA ILE A 140 8.81 -16.98 9.22
C ILE A 140 9.19 -18.35 8.63
N GLY A 141 8.78 -19.44 9.28
CA GLY A 141 9.02 -20.82 8.87
C GLY A 141 8.10 -21.31 7.74
N ASN A 142 7.15 -20.49 7.28
CA ASN A 142 6.25 -20.88 6.21
C ASN A 142 7.00 -20.98 4.87
N ASN A 143 7.19 -22.22 4.40
CA ASN A 143 7.93 -22.52 3.17
C ASN A 143 7.31 -21.92 1.91
N GLN A 144 5.97 -21.89 1.83
CA GLN A 144 5.28 -21.34 0.66
C GLN A 144 5.48 -19.82 0.59
N TRP A 145 5.28 -19.12 1.71
CA TRP A 145 5.48 -17.67 1.78
C TRP A 145 6.95 -17.29 1.56
N SER A 146 7.89 -18.08 2.08
CA SER A 146 9.32 -17.91 1.81
C SER A 146 9.65 -18.07 0.33
N SER A 147 9.11 -19.10 -0.33
CA SER A 147 9.28 -19.29 -1.78
C SER A 147 8.71 -18.11 -2.58
N ASN A 148 7.55 -17.61 -2.16
CA ASN A 148 6.89 -16.47 -2.79
C ASN A 148 7.73 -15.20 -2.64
N LEU A 149 8.24 -14.90 -1.46
CA LEU A 149 9.11 -13.76 -1.22
C LEU A 149 10.41 -13.82 -2.07
N ILE A 150 11.05 -15.00 -2.15
CA ILE A 150 12.25 -15.19 -2.98
C ILE A 150 11.97 -14.93 -4.47
N LYS A 151 10.82 -15.40 -5.00
CA LYS A 151 10.42 -15.14 -6.38
C LYS A 151 10.18 -13.65 -6.61
N LEU A 152 9.51 -13.00 -5.66
CA LEU A 152 9.20 -11.57 -5.71
C LEU A 152 10.47 -10.72 -5.72
N ASP A 153 11.40 -10.99 -4.80
CA ASP A 153 12.67 -10.27 -4.69
C ASP A 153 13.52 -10.43 -5.96
N ARG A 154 13.53 -11.62 -6.56
CA ARG A 154 14.21 -11.87 -7.84
C ARG A 154 13.63 -11.01 -8.96
N GLU A 155 12.29 -10.92 -9.05
CA GLU A 155 11.65 -10.10 -10.09
C GLU A 155 11.88 -8.61 -9.84
N ILE A 156 11.79 -8.14 -8.59
CA ILE A 156 12.11 -6.75 -8.24
C ILE A 156 13.55 -6.41 -8.62
N LYS A 157 14.51 -7.27 -8.24
CA LYS A 157 15.93 -7.08 -8.53
C LYS A 157 16.21 -7.01 -10.04
N LYS A 158 15.63 -7.91 -10.82
CA LYS A 158 15.71 -7.92 -12.30
C LYS A 158 15.29 -6.59 -12.91
N HIS A 159 14.30 -5.92 -12.36
CA HIS A 159 13.90 -4.60 -12.85
C HIS A 159 14.84 -3.52 -12.34
N ILE A 160 15.14 -3.45 -11.04
CA ILE A 160 16.01 -2.41 -10.47
C ILE A 160 17.38 -2.34 -11.13
N GLU A 161 18.01 -3.49 -11.42
CA GLU A 161 19.36 -3.53 -12.03
C GLU A 161 19.42 -3.03 -13.48
N LYS A 162 18.28 -2.90 -14.16
CA LYS A 162 18.24 -2.29 -15.49
C LYS A 162 18.46 -0.79 -15.39
N THR A 163 19.19 -0.22 -16.35
CA THR A 163 19.41 1.22 -16.46
C THR A 163 18.08 1.98 -16.47
N ASP A 164 18.05 3.07 -15.71
CA ASP A 164 16.92 4.00 -15.68
C ASP A 164 17.16 5.16 -16.63
N ASP A 165 16.08 5.62 -17.28
CA ASP A 165 16.12 6.83 -18.10
C ASP A 165 15.84 8.05 -17.23
N GLU A 166 16.51 9.18 -17.49
CA GLU A 166 16.15 10.46 -16.87
C GLU A 166 15.55 11.40 -17.92
N ILE A 167 14.28 11.77 -17.71
CA ILE A 167 13.53 12.65 -18.62
C ILE A 167 13.01 13.83 -17.83
N LYS A 168 13.41 15.05 -18.22
CA LYS A 168 13.00 16.31 -17.56
C LYS A 168 13.20 16.28 -16.03
N GLY A 169 14.33 15.71 -15.56
CA GLY A 169 14.65 15.60 -14.13
C GLY A 169 13.85 14.53 -13.36
N THR A 170 13.09 13.68 -14.06
CA THR A 170 12.33 12.57 -13.49
C THR A 170 12.97 11.25 -13.93
N ILE A 171 13.20 10.35 -12.98
CA ILE A 171 13.65 8.99 -13.27
C ILE A 171 12.45 8.21 -13.82
N MET A 172 12.59 7.67 -15.03
CA MET A 172 11.54 6.94 -15.72
C MET A 172 11.97 5.49 -15.93
N LYS A 173 11.06 4.57 -15.62
CA LYS A 173 11.28 3.14 -15.84
C LYS A 173 10.05 2.47 -16.41
N LYS A 174 10.24 1.67 -17.46
CA LYS A 174 9.20 0.79 -18.00
C LYS A 174 9.51 -0.66 -17.60
N ILE A 175 8.54 -1.31 -16.98
CA ILE A 175 8.60 -2.71 -16.57
C ILE A 175 7.48 -3.50 -17.24
N ASP A 176 7.68 -4.81 -17.28
CA ASP A 176 6.74 -5.77 -17.82
C ASP A 176 6.74 -6.98 -16.88
N THR A 177 5.70 -7.05 -16.04
CA THR A 177 5.53 -8.11 -15.06
C THR A 177 4.06 -8.23 -14.63
N PRO A 178 3.56 -9.47 -14.43
CA PRO A 178 2.23 -9.69 -13.87
C PRO A 178 2.15 -9.41 -12.36
N TYR A 179 3.28 -9.14 -11.70
CA TYR A 179 3.33 -8.95 -10.25
C TYR A 179 2.98 -7.51 -9.84
N ASN A 180 2.31 -7.37 -8.70
CA ASN A 180 1.92 -6.08 -8.14
C ASN A 180 3.09 -5.46 -7.35
N ILE A 181 4.15 -5.10 -8.06
CA ILE A 181 5.41 -4.58 -7.48
C ILE A 181 5.76 -3.17 -7.94
N ILE A 182 4.88 -2.53 -8.73
CA ILE A 182 5.15 -1.21 -9.32
C ILE A 182 5.44 -0.14 -8.25
N SER A 183 4.70 -0.14 -7.15
CA SER A 183 4.89 0.80 -6.04
C SER A 183 6.20 0.54 -5.29
N THR A 184 6.58 -0.74 -5.11
CA THR A 184 7.84 -1.15 -4.48
C THR A 184 9.05 -0.73 -5.31
N ILE A 185 9.01 -0.96 -6.62
CA ILE A 185 10.07 -0.54 -7.55
C ILE A 185 10.18 0.98 -7.56
N THR A 186 9.06 1.69 -7.74
CA THR A 186 9.06 3.17 -7.75
C THR A 186 9.65 3.74 -6.47
N ARG A 187 9.30 3.17 -5.31
CA ARG A 187 9.79 3.61 -4.00
C ARG A 187 11.29 3.44 -3.86
N ARG A 188 11.85 2.28 -4.25
CA ARG A 188 13.28 2.01 -4.16
C ARG A 188 14.09 2.97 -5.02
N ILE A 189 13.67 3.17 -6.28
CA ILE A 189 14.31 4.12 -7.21
C ILE A 189 14.24 5.55 -6.67
N ALA A 190 13.06 6.00 -6.22
CA ALA A 190 12.90 7.36 -5.70
C ALA A 190 13.80 7.65 -4.49
N TRP A 191 14.04 6.66 -3.63
CA TRP A 191 14.94 6.79 -2.48
C TRP A 191 16.42 6.77 -2.86
N GLU A 192 16.79 5.93 -3.84
CA GLU A 192 18.17 5.85 -4.34
C GLU A 192 18.61 7.16 -5.00
N TYR A 193 17.76 7.73 -5.86
CA TYR A 193 18.10 8.94 -6.60
C TYR A 193 17.70 10.24 -5.91
N GLY A 194 16.75 10.20 -4.95
CA GLY A 194 16.19 11.39 -4.32
C GLY A 194 15.44 12.32 -5.29
N LYS A 195 14.93 11.77 -6.41
CA LYS A 195 14.25 12.50 -7.49
C LYS A 195 12.79 12.07 -7.64
N ASN A 196 12.03 12.83 -8.42
CA ASN A 196 10.75 12.35 -8.92
C ASN A 196 10.98 11.03 -9.68
N THR A 197 10.08 10.07 -9.51
CA THR A 197 10.16 8.78 -10.19
C THR A 197 8.81 8.39 -10.76
N LEU A 198 8.81 7.94 -12.01
CA LEU A 198 7.66 7.40 -12.71
C LEU A 198 7.99 6.00 -13.21
N VAL A 199 7.17 5.03 -12.83
CA VAL A 199 7.26 3.66 -13.34
C VAL A 199 5.99 3.32 -14.09
N ILE A 200 6.14 2.66 -15.25
CA ILE A 200 5.04 2.10 -16.03
C ILE A 200 5.15 0.58 -15.98
N ASN A 201 4.12 -0.12 -15.53
CA ASN A 201 4.02 -1.57 -15.69
C ASN A 201 3.03 -1.92 -16.80
N THR A 202 3.57 -2.53 -17.85
CA THR A 202 2.80 -2.93 -19.03
C THR A 202 2.34 -4.39 -19.01
N GLY A 203 2.81 -5.18 -18.05
CA GLY A 203 2.55 -6.62 -17.98
C GLY A 203 1.49 -7.05 -16.97
N PHE A 204 0.93 -6.13 -16.18
CA PHE A 204 -0.01 -6.48 -15.12
C PHE A 204 -1.41 -6.81 -15.64
N PHE A 205 -1.86 -6.07 -16.66
CA PHE A 205 -3.14 -6.29 -17.32
C PHE A 205 -2.91 -6.46 -18.83
N ASP A 206 -3.70 -7.31 -19.47
CA ASP A 206 -3.58 -7.56 -20.91
C ASP A 206 -3.87 -6.30 -21.76
N ASN A 207 -4.84 -5.47 -21.34
CA ASN A 207 -5.35 -4.34 -22.12
C ASN A 207 -5.15 -2.96 -21.45
N MET A 208 -4.51 -2.91 -20.29
CA MET A 208 -4.29 -1.68 -19.53
C MET A 208 -2.84 -1.62 -19.06
N ASP A 209 -2.35 -0.41 -18.82
CA ASP A 209 -1.07 -0.21 -18.14
C ASP A 209 -1.31 0.35 -16.74
N GLN A 210 -0.38 0.05 -15.84
CA GLN A 210 -0.27 0.74 -14.56
C GLN A 210 0.78 1.83 -14.68
N VAL A 211 0.47 3.04 -14.19
CA VAL A 211 1.42 4.12 -14.02
C VAL A 211 1.49 4.46 -12.53
N TYR A 212 2.69 4.50 -11.99
CA TYR A 212 2.92 4.88 -10.60
C TYR A 212 3.99 5.96 -10.52
N VAL A 213 3.69 7.02 -9.80
CA VAL A 213 4.55 8.19 -9.66
C VAL A 213 4.77 8.45 -8.18
N ARG A 214 6.03 8.69 -7.82
CA ARG A 214 6.40 9.32 -6.57
C ARG A 214 7.01 10.67 -6.86
N GLY A 215 6.33 11.71 -6.39
CA GLY A 215 6.68 13.10 -6.66
C GLY A 215 7.10 13.83 -5.40
N ILE A 216 7.96 14.84 -5.57
CA ILE A 216 8.28 15.84 -4.55
C ILE A 216 7.15 16.88 -4.48
N LYS A 217 6.50 17.17 -5.63
CA LYS A 217 5.35 18.08 -5.74
C LYS A 217 4.03 17.42 -5.39
N ASN A 218 3.02 18.24 -5.09
CA ASN A 218 1.65 17.77 -4.89
C ASN A 218 1.05 17.23 -6.21
N LEU A 219 0.81 15.92 -6.28
CA LEU A 219 0.26 15.17 -7.40
C LEU A 219 -1.28 15.11 -7.42
N GLU A 220 -1.98 15.63 -6.40
CA GLU A 220 -3.45 15.68 -6.36
C GLU A 220 -4.09 16.29 -7.63
N PRO A 221 -3.55 17.37 -8.24
CA PRO A 221 -4.06 17.91 -9.50
C PRO A 221 -4.02 16.88 -10.63
N MET A 222 -2.95 16.09 -10.72
CA MET A 222 -2.82 15.03 -11.73
C MET A 222 -3.71 13.83 -11.47
N ILE A 223 -3.94 13.49 -10.19
CA ILE A 223 -4.94 12.46 -9.81
C ILE A 223 -6.33 12.90 -10.28
N LYS A 224 -6.70 14.16 -10.02
CA LYS A 224 -7.99 14.73 -10.47
C LYS A 224 -8.09 14.75 -12.00
N ARG A 225 -7.02 15.15 -12.69
CA ARG A 225 -6.93 15.13 -14.15
C ARG A 225 -7.16 13.73 -14.71
N GLY A 226 -6.49 12.70 -14.17
CA GLY A 226 -6.69 11.32 -14.58
C GLY A 226 -8.11 10.81 -14.35
N LYS A 227 -8.73 11.14 -13.21
CA LYS A 227 -10.15 10.83 -12.94
C LYS A 227 -11.09 11.49 -13.97
N ASN A 228 -10.84 12.75 -14.33
CA ASN A 228 -11.63 13.46 -15.35
C ASN A 228 -11.51 12.85 -16.75
N LEU A 229 -10.39 12.18 -17.04
CA LEU A 229 -10.17 11.42 -18.28
C LEU A 229 -10.80 10.02 -18.25
N GLY A 230 -11.45 9.63 -17.13
CA GLY A 230 -12.06 8.32 -16.95
C GLY A 230 -11.10 7.22 -16.50
N PHE A 231 -9.87 7.56 -16.09
CA PHE A 231 -8.90 6.58 -15.61
C PHE A 231 -9.15 6.21 -14.15
N LYS A 232 -8.70 5.01 -13.75
CA LYS A 232 -8.71 4.61 -12.34
C LYS A 232 -7.49 5.20 -11.65
N CYS A 233 -7.65 6.36 -11.04
CA CYS A 233 -6.56 7.07 -10.36
C CYS A 233 -6.78 7.22 -8.86
N GLY A 234 -5.71 7.11 -8.09
CA GLY A 234 -5.68 7.31 -6.65
C GLY A 234 -4.29 7.70 -6.16
N GLY A 235 -4.14 7.96 -4.86
CA GLY A 235 -2.87 8.34 -4.26
C GLY A 235 -3.01 9.39 -3.16
N LYS A 236 -1.89 10.05 -2.86
CA LYS A 236 -1.74 11.11 -1.85
C LYS A 236 -0.99 12.29 -2.48
N LYS A 237 -0.63 13.30 -1.70
CA LYS A 237 0.11 14.47 -2.21
C LYS A 237 1.38 14.08 -2.96
N GLU A 238 2.14 13.11 -2.46
CA GLU A 238 3.43 12.71 -3.01
C GLU A 238 3.36 11.43 -3.87
N VAL A 239 2.17 10.89 -4.11
CA VAL A 239 1.97 9.62 -4.83
C VAL A 239 0.79 9.71 -5.80
N LEU A 240 0.99 9.29 -7.05
CA LEU A 240 -0.08 9.02 -8.00
C LEU A 240 0.02 7.57 -8.47
N GLY A 241 -1.09 6.84 -8.39
CA GLY A 241 -1.28 5.56 -9.06
C GLY A 241 -2.42 5.67 -10.07
N ALA A 242 -2.22 5.13 -11.26
CA ALA A 242 -3.22 5.12 -12.33
C ALA A 242 -3.26 3.77 -13.05
N ILE A 243 -4.47 3.33 -13.41
CA ILE A 243 -4.68 2.26 -14.39
C ILE A 243 -5.46 2.86 -15.56
N LEU A 244 -4.87 2.76 -16.76
CA LEU A 244 -5.37 3.41 -17.97
C LEU A 244 -5.16 2.53 -19.22
N PRO A 245 -5.94 2.73 -20.29
CA PRO A 245 -5.77 2.00 -21.54
C PRO A 245 -4.39 2.21 -22.15
N LYS A 246 -3.83 1.17 -22.77
CA LYS A 246 -2.48 1.20 -23.37
C LYS A 246 -2.30 2.32 -24.40
N ASP A 247 -3.34 2.65 -25.17
CA ASP A 247 -3.31 3.74 -26.17
C ASP A 247 -3.29 5.14 -25.56
N LYS A 248 -3.54 5.28 -24.25
CA LYS A 248 -3.49 6.55 -23.52
C LYS A 248 -2.23 6.73 -22.69
N THR A 249 -1.46 5.66 -22.45
CA THR A 249 -0.28 5.66 -21.56
C THR A 249 0.70 6.78 -21.88
N ASP A 250 1.20 6.84 -23.13
CA ASP A 250 2.23 7.81 -23.51
C ASP A 250 1.75 9.27 -23.35
N SER A 251 0.51 9.55 -23.76
CA SER A 251 -0.06 10.90 -23.64
C SER A 251 -0.20 11.37 -22.20
N PHE A 252 -0.63 10.48 -21.29
CA PHE A 252 -0.81 10.83 -19.88
C PHE A 252 0.53 10.93 -19.15
N VAL A 253 1.49 10.07 -19.50
CA VAL A 253 2.86 10.13 -18.98
C VAL A 253 3.52 11.45 -19.38
N GLU A 254 3.35 11.91 -20.62
CA GLU A 254 3.88 13.20 -21.05
C GLU A 254 3.23 14.37 -20.28
N GLU A 255 1.90 14.36 -20.06
CA GLU A 255 1.23 15.35 -19.18
C GLU A 255 1.85 15.37 -17.77
N ILE A 256 2.13 14.19 -17.19
CA ILE A 256 2.76 14.07 -15.86
C ILE A 256 4.19 14.61 -15.87
N LEU A 257 5.01 14.23 -16.86
CA LEU A 257 6.41 14.68 -16.95
C LEU A 257 6.50 16.20 -17.11
N VAL A 258 5.60 16.77 -17.92
CA VAL A 258 5.46 18.22 -18.07
C VAL A 258 5.10 18.87 -16.73
N PHE A 259 4.08 18.36 -16.03
CA PHE A 259 3.69 18.83 -14.69
C PHE A 259 4.85 18.78 -13.68
N LEU A 260 5.61 17.69 -13.67
CA LEU A 260 6.75 17.50 -12.78
C LEU A 260 7.94 18.41 -13.12
N SER A 261 8.08 18.86 -14.36
CA SER A 261 9.20 19.70 -14.80
C SER A 261 9.11 21.20 -14.44
N TYR A 262 7.91 21.73 -14.16
CA TYR A 262 7.72 23.16 -13.88
C TYR A 262 8.08 23.53 -12.44
N ASP A 263 9.21 24.18 -12.16
CA ASP A 263 9.46 24.68 -10.80
C ASP A 263 8.29 25.56 -10.32
N ASP A 264 7.80 25.32 -9.10
CA ASP A 264 6.91 26.23 -8.38
C ASP A 264 7.71 27.48 -7.95
N LYS A 265 8.20 28.26 -8.91
CA LYS A 265 8.87 29.55 -8.63
C LYS A 265 7.88 30.67 -8.30
N ASN A 266 6.58 30.42 -8.36
CA ASN A 266 5.54 31.42 -8.12
C ASN A 266 4.69 31.15 -6.86
N GLY A 267 5.15 30.30 -5.94
CA GLY A 267 4.51 30.07 -4.65
C GLY A 267 5.02 30.99 -3.54
N ARG A 268 4.77 32.30 -3.63
CA ARG A 268 4.78 33.24 -2.50
C ARG A 268 3.54 34.12 -2.56
#